data_AF-A0A832G6X4-F1
#
_entry.id   AF-A0A832G6X4-F1
#
_cell.length_a   1.000
_cell.length_b   1.000
_cell.length_c   1.000
_cell.angle_alpha   90.00
_cell.angle_beta   90.00
_cell.angle_gamma   90.00
#
_symmetry.space_group_name_H-M   'P 1'
#
loop_
_entity.id
_entity.type
_entity.pdbx_description
1 polymer ?
#
loop_
_entity_poly.entity_id
_entity_poly.type
_entity_poly.pdbx_seq_one_letter_code
_entity_poly.pdbx_strand_id
1 'polypeptide(L)'
;MNSQKGFTLIELVVTLGVAAVLAGMVLAGYNRFNQRQSLISAGQNLKSILEDAKNRAAVSEVDCTICGGCTPSSSSDFAGWYVDFEKRQIYGKCGSNVFSEKSFGISENIKITPYITPPTGMLFNYSPLGISSITPNQNVSICLSENNLANTFYEINVSRDGIISGSDLSSSCP
;
A
#
# COMPACT_ATOMS: atom_id res chain seq x y z
N MET A 1 -0.43 -48.41 42.86
CA MET A 1 -1.32 -47.34 43.38
C MET A 1 -0.83 -46.02 42.81
N ASN A 2 -1.51 -45.48 41.79
CA ASN A 2 -1.15 -44.20 41.18
C ASN A 2 -1.63 -43.07 42.09
N SER A 3 -0.71 -42.39 42.77
CA SER A 3 -1.02 -41.13 43.46
C SER A 3 -1.35 -40.07 42.41
N GLN A 4 -2.62 -39.70 42.30
CA GLN A 4 -3.01 -38.51 41.57
C GLN A 4 -2.51 -37.30 42.38
N LYS A 5 -1.50 -36.60 41.86
CA LYS A 5 -1.01 -35.35 42.45
C LYS A 5 -1.96 -34.22 42.02
N GLY A 6 -2.73 -33.71 42.97
CA GLY A 6 -3.55 -32.50 42.78
C GLY A 6 -2.77 -31.23 43.10
N PHE A 7 -3.10 -30.14 42.43
CA PHE A 7 -2.57 -28.80 42.73
C PHE A 7 -3.10 -28.32 44.08
N THR A 8 -2.24 -27.68 44.87
CA THR A 8 -2.68 -27.04 46.11
C THR A 8 -3.40 -25.73 45.83
N LEU A 9 -4.29 -25.30 46.72
CA LEU A 9 -5.03 -24.04 46.56
C LEU A 9 -4.08 -22.84 46.41
N ILE A 10 -2.98 -22.83 47.18
CA ILE A 10 -1.98 -21.77 47.11
C ILE A 10 -1.25 -21.75 45.76
N GLU A 11 -0.97 -22.92 45.18
CA GLU A 11 -0.31 -23.04 43.88
C GLU A 11 -1.21 -22.51 42.75
N LEU A 12 -2.52 -22.75 42.83
CA LEU A 12 -3.50 -22.20 41.89
C LEU A 12 -3.61 -20.67 42.00
N VAL A 13 -3.59 -20.12 43.22
CA VAL A 13 -3.62 -18.65 43.41
C VAL A 13 -2.33 -17.99 42.90
N VAL A 14 -1.17 -18.58 43.17
CA VAL A 14 0.12 -18.04 42.70
C VAL A 14 0.22 -18.10 41.18
N THR A 15 -0.15 -19.22 40.56
CA THR A 15 -0.11 -19.37 39.10
C THR A 15 -1.06 -18.40 38.39
N LEU A 16 -2.28 -18.21 38.89
CA LEU A 16 -3.21 -17.21 38.37
C LEU A 16 -2.68 -15.78 38.57
N GLY A 17 -2.05 -15.49 39.71
CA GLY A 17 -1.41 -14.21 39.97
C GLY A 17 -0.31 -13.89 38.95
N VAL A 18 0.58 -14.84 38.69
CA VAL A 18 1.64 -14.69 37.68
C VAL A 18 1.03 -14.55 36.28
N ALA A 19 0.03 -15.37 35.93
CA ALA A 19 -0.65 -15.28 34.65
C ALA A 19 -1.32 -13.93 34.42
N ALA A 20 -1.95 -13.34 35.44
CA ALA A 20 -2.57 -12.02 35.35
C ALA A 20 -1.56 -10.91 35.07
N VAL A 21 -0.39 -10.94 35.73
CA VAL A 21 0.71 -9.99 35.48
C VAL A 21 1.21 -10.10 34.04
N LEU A 22 1.44 -11.32 33.56
CA LEU A 22 1.89 -11.56 32.18
C LEU A 22 0.84 -11.10 31.16
N ALA A 23 -0.45 -11.38 31.39
CA ALA A 23 -1.54 -10.94 30.52
C ALA A 23 -1.60 -9.40 30.40
N GLY A 24 -1.37 -8.69 31.50
CA GLY A 24 -1.29 -7.22 31.49
C GLY A 24 -0.16 -6.69 30.59
N MET A 25 1.01 -7.32 30.61
CA MET A 25 2.14 -6.93 29.74
C MET A 25 1.86 -7.18 28.25
N VAL A 26 1.22 -8.31 27.93
CA VAL A 26 0.88 -8.67 26.55
C VAL A 26 -0.10 -7.66 25.94
N LEU A 27 -1.13 -7.26 26.68
CA LEU A 27 -2.13 -6.29 26.21
C LEU A 27 -1.52 -4.92 25.87
N ALA A 28 -0.56 -4.46 26.67
CA ALA A 28 0.12 -3.19 26.41
C ALA A 28 0.92 -3.21 25.09
N GLY A 29 1.53 -4.34 24.73
CA GLY A 29 2.28 -4.51 23.48
C GLY A 29 1.41 -4.74 22.24
N TYR A 30 0.19 -5.26 22.41
CA TYR A 30 -0.67 -5.71 21.32
C TYR A 30 -1.14 -4.55 20.41
N ASN A 31 -1.45 -3.38 20.97
CA ASN A 31 -1.89 -2.23 20.16
C ASN A 31 -0.82 -1.77 19.16
N ARG A 32 0.43 -1.70 19.59
CA ARG A 32 1.55 -1.31 18.72
C ARG A 32 1.82 -2.35 17.65
N PHE A 33 1.64 -3.63 17.98
CA PHE A 33 1.76 -4.72 17.01
C PHE A 33 0.69 -4.62 15.92
N ASN A 34 -0.58 -4.40 16.30
CA ASN A 34 -1.68 -4.26 15.35
C ASN A 34 -1.50 -3.07 14.41
N GLN A 35 -1.04 -1.93 14.93
CA GLN A 35 -0.71 -0.75 14.12
C GLN A 35 0.38 -1.07 13.09
N ARG A 36 1.48 -1.71 13.52
CA ARG A 36 2.54 -2.14 12.59
C ARG A 36 2.03 -3.09 11.52
N GLN A 37 1.19 -4.05 11.89
CA GLN A 37 0.60 -4.98 10.95
C GLN A 37 -0.34 -4.28 9.97
N SER A 38 -1.11 -3.28 10.42
CA SER A 38 -1.94 -2.45 9.57
C SER A 38 -1.11 -1.66 8.55
N LEU A 39 -0.01 -1.04 9.00
CA LEU A 39 0.90 -0.31 8.12
C LEU A 39 1.54 -1.22 7.06
N ILE A 40 2.03 -2.40 7.46
CA ILE A 40 2.59 -3.39 6.53
C ILE A 40 1.52 -3.83 5.53
N SER A 41 0.31 -4.16 6.00
CA SER A 41 -0.80 -4.58 5.14
C SER A 41 -1.18 -3.50 4.13
N ALA A 42 -1.23 -2.23 4.54
CA ALA A 42 -1.50 -1.12 3.64
C ALA A 42 -0.38 -0.89 2.63
N GLY A 43 0.88 -1.05 3.04
CA GLY A 43 2.03 -0.98 2.14
C GLY A 43 1.98 -2.06 1.05
N GLN A 44 1.70 -3.30 1.44
CA GLN A 44 1.54 -4.42 0.51
C GLN A 44 0.31 -4.22 -0.40
N ASN A 45 -0.79 -3.68 0.14
CA ASN A 45 -1.97 -3.36 -0.66
C ASN A 45 -1.66 -2.27 -1.70
N LEU A 46 -0.99 -1.18 -1.31
CA LEU A 46 -0.58 -0.14 -2.24
C LEU A 46 0.37 -0.68 -3.32
N LYS A 47 1.32 -1.54 -2.95
CA LYS A 47 2.19 -2.22 -3.90
C LYS A 47 1.38 -3.02 -4.92
N SER A 48 0.42 -3.82 -4.47
CA SER A 48 -0.48 -4.60 -5.33
C SER A 48 -1.29 -3.70 -6.26
N ILE A 49 -1.76 -2.55 -5.78
CA ILE A 49 -2.48 -1.54 -6.58
C ILE A 49 -1.59 -0.94 -7.68
N LEU A 50 -0.33 -0.62 -7.36
CA LEU A 50 0.63 -0.12 -8.34
C LEU A 50 0.92 -1.19 -9.40
N GLU A 51 1.04 -2.46 -9.00
CA GLU A 51 1.21 -3.59 -9.92
C GLU A 51 -0.02 -3.80 -10.81
N ASP A 52 -1.23 -3.68 -10.25
CA ASP A 52 -2.50 -3.73 -11.01
C ASP A 52 -2.52 -2.61 -12.06
N ALA A 53 -2.31 -1.35 -11.67
CA ALA A 53 -2.29 -0.22 -12.59
C ALA A 53 -1.26 -0.40 -13.72
N LYS A 54 -0.05 -0.87 -13.38
CA LYS A 54 0.98 -1.21 -14.37
C LYS A 54 0.53 -2.30 -15.33
N ASN A 55 -0.02 -3.40 -14.82
CA ASN A 55 -0.45 -4.53 -15.64
C ASN A 55 -1.58 -4.13 -16.59
N ARG A 56 -2.53 -3.32 -16.12
CA ARG A 56 -3.62 -2.79 -16.92
C ARG A 56 -3.14 -1.85 -18.02
N ALA A 57 -2.17 -0.99 -17.72
CA ALA A 57 -1.49 -0.18 -18.74
C ALA A 57 -0.77 -1.06 -19.77
N ALA A 58 -0.11 -2.13 -19.31
CA ALA A 58 0.65 -3.02 -20.19
C ALA A 58 -0.23 -3.81 -21.16
N VAL A 59 -1.41 -4.25 -20.74
CA VAL A 59 -2.39 -4.90 -21.63
C VAL A 59 -3.25 -3.91 -22.41
N SER A 60 -3.01 -2.59 -22.23
CA SER A 60 -3.83 -1.52 -22.80
C SER A 60 -5.32 -1.69 -22.49
N GLU A 61 -5.65 -2.02 -21.22
CA GLU A 61 -7.04 -2.10 -20.78
C GLU A 61 -7.68 -0.72 -20.91
N VAL A 62 -8.63 -0.60 -21.84
CA VAL A 62 -9.26 0.65 -22.26
C VAL A 62 -10.77 0.47 -22.37
N ASP A 63 -11.53 1.46 -21.93
CA ASP A 63 -12.97 1.52 -22.16
C ASP A 63 -13.25 2.15 -23.54
N CYS A 64 -13.68 1.34 -24.50
CA CYS A 64 -13.93 1.80 -25.86
C CYS A 64 -14.99 2.91 -25.94
N THR A 65 -15.91 2.97 -24.98
CA THR A 65 -17.01 3.96 -24.96
C THR A 65 -16.49 5.33 -24.59
N ILE A 66 -15.59 5.38 -23.60
CA ILE A 66 -15.04 6.62 -23.05
C ILE A 66 -13.86 7.12 -23.88
N CYS A 67 -13.09 6.20 -24.47
CA CYS A 67 -11.86 6.50 -25.19
C CYS A 67 -12.03 6.62 -26.71
N GLY A 68 -13.27 6.74 -27.19
CA GLY A 68 -13.54 6.97 -28.62
C GLY A 68 -13.29 5.76 -29.52
N GLY A 69 -13.20 4.56 -28.94
CA GLY A 69 -13.07 3.28 -29.63
C GLY A 69 -11.85 2.47 -29.20
N CYS A 70 -11.85 1.19 -29.57
CA CYS A 70 -10.78 0.23 -29.29
C CYS A 70 -9.96 -0.15 -30.52
N THR A 71 -10.07 0.63 -31.61
CA THR A 71 -9.23 0.43 -32.78
C THR A 71 -7.95 1.25 -32.62
N PRO A 72 -6.78 0.74 -33.05
CA PRO A 72 -5.49 1.43 -32.89
C PRO A 72 -5.42 2.78 -33.63
N SER A 73 -6.40 3.10 -34.47
CA SER A 73 -6.55 4.39 -35.16
C SER A 73 -7.54 5.36 -34.49
N SER A 74 -8.33 4.91 -33.50
CA SER A 74 -9.29 5.75 -32.76
C SER A 74 -8.97 5.88 -31.27
N SER A 75 -8.08 5.06 -30.72
CA SER A 75 -7.66 5.10 -29.31
C SER A 75 -6.43 6.00 -29.08
N SER A 76 -6.21 7.02 -29.91
CA SER A 76 -5.05 7.94 -29.84
C SER A 76 -4.95 8.69 -28.52
N ASP A 77 -6.02 8.69 -27.73
CA ASP A 77 -6.13 9.47 -26.50
C ASP A 77 -5.79 8.65 -25.25
N PHE A 78 -5.68 7.32 -25.35
CA PHE A 78 -5.33 6.51 -24.18
C PHE A 78 -3.91 6.84 -23.73
N ALA A 79 -3.80 7.45 -22.55
CA ALA A 79 -2.50 7.82 -21.98
C ALA A 79 -1.93 6.69 -21.13
N GLY A 80 -2.80 5.89 -20.50
CA GLY A 80 -2.41 4.80 -19.60
C GLY A 80 -3.26 4.77 -18.33
N TRP A 81 -2.71 4.16 -17.28
CA TRP A 81 -3.37 4.06 -15.97
C TRP A 81 -2.70 4.99 -14.97
N TYR A 82 -3.52 5.81 -14.33
CA TYR A 82 -3.07 6.82 -13.37
C TYR A 82 -3.35 6.36 -11.94
N VAL A 83 -2.38 6.62 -11.06
CA VAL A 83 -2.46 6.39 -9.62
C VAL A 83 -2.44 7.74 -8.93
N ASP A 84 -3.56 8.10 -8.32
CA ASP A 84 -3.77 9.38 -7.64
C ASP A 84 -3.62 9.18 -6.13
N PHE A 85 -2.54 9.72 -5.55
CA PHE A 85 -2.23 9.57 -4.13
C PHE A 85 -3.06 10.51 -3.25
N GLU A 86 -3.49 11.65 -3.80
CA GLU A 86 -4.31 12.62 -3.09
C GLU A 86 -5.74 12.09 -2.93
N LYS A 87 -6.33 11.62 -4.02
CA LYS A 87 -7.68 11.03 -4.03
C LYS A 87 -7.70 9.55 -3.62
N ARG A 88 -6.53 8.93 -3.44
CA ARG A 88 -6.36 7.52 -3.05
C ARG A 88 -7.08 6.54 -3.97
N GLN A 89 -6.90 6.72 -5.27
CA GLN A 89 -7.56 5.90 -6.29
C GLN A 89 -6.70 5.66 -7.52
N ILE A 90 -7.04 4.59 -8.26
CA ILE A 90 -6.52 4.31 -9.59
C ILE A 90 -7.63 4.47 -10.63
N TYR A 91 -7.27 4.91 -11.82
CA TYR A 91 -8.18 5.00 -12.95
C TYR A 91 -7.45 4.98 -14.29
N GLY A 92 -8.13 4.55 -15.34
CA GLY A 92 -7.66 4.68 -16.71
C GLY A 92 -7.87 6.10 -17.22
N LYS A 93 -6.94 6.61 -18.03
CA LYS A 93 -7.00 7.98 -18.58
C LYS A 93 -6.98 7.97 -20.10
N CYS A 94 -7.98 8.64 -20.68
CA CYS A 94 -8.11 8.88 -22.12
C CYS A 94 -8.25 10.37 -22.39
N GLY A 95 -7.15 11.05 -22.73
CA GLY A 95 -7.10 12.50 -22.87
C GLY A 95 -7.54 13.19 -21.58
N SER A 96 -8.70 13.85 -21.62
CA SER A 96 -9.34 14.49 -20.46
C SER A 96 -10.33 13.59 -19.71
N ASN A 97 -10.71 12.44 -20.27
CA ASN A 97 -11.66 11.52 -19.68
C ASN A 97 -10.96 10.51 -18.77
N VAL A 98 -11.68 10.07 -17.73
CA VAL A 98 -11.24 9.02 -16.80
C VAL A 98 -12.27 7.88 -16.78
N PHE A 99 -11.81 6.66 -16.50
CA PHE A 99 -12.67 5.48 -16.42
C PHE A 99 -12.14 4.46 -15.40
N SER A 100 -13.01 3.52 -15.01
CA SER A 100 -12.68 2.43 -14.08
C SER A 100 -12.02 2.91 -12.77
N GLU A 101 -12.59 3.95 -12.16
CA GLU A 101 -12.13 4.49 -10.88
C GLU A 101 -12.27 3.44 -9.76
N LYS A 102 -11.16 3.17 -9.06
CA LYS A 102 -11.11 2.23 -7.94
C LYS A 102 -10.30 2.81 -6.80
N SER A 103 -10.91 2.87 -5.61
CA SER A 103 -10.22 3.33 -4.40
C SER A 103 -9.18 2.31 -3.91
N PHE A 104 -8.18 2.79 -3.18
CA PHE A 104 -7.14 1.92 -2.63
C PHE A 104 -7.66 1.00 -1.51
N GLY A 105 -8.77 1.36 -0.85
CA GLY A 105 -9.22 0.65 0.36
C GLY A 105 -8.24 0.74 1.53
N ILE A 106 -7.38 1.76 1.56
CA ILE A 106 -6.40 2.01 2.63
C ILE A 106 -7.00 3.01 3.64
N SER A 107 -6.90 2.69 4.93
CA SER A 107 -7.38 3.53 6.03
C SER A 107 -6.84 4.97 5.96
N GLU A 108 -7.67 5.95 6.33
CA GLU A 108 -7.28 7.36 6.43
C GLU A 108 -6.19 7.63 7.47
N ASN A 109 -6.06 6.76 8.48
CA ASN A 109 -5.02 6.84 9.50
C ASN A 109 -3.60 6.62 8.94
N ILE A 110 -3.51 6.05 7.73
CA ILE A 110 -2.26 5.80 7.04
C ILE A 110 -2.03 6.95 6.06
N LYS A 111 -0.99 7.74 6.32
CA LYS A 111 -0.57 8.85 5.48
C LYS A 111 0.34 8.34 4.37
N ILE A 112 -0.05 8.59 3.13
CA ILE A 112 0.74 8.29 1.92
C ILE A 112 1.46 9.58 1.52
N THR A 113 2.79 9.53 1.44
CA THR A 113 3.65 10.67 1.08
C THR A 113 4.52 10.25 -0.10
N PRO A 114 4.13 10.62 -1.33
CA PRO A 114 4.93 10.32 -2.51
C PRO A 114 6.03 11.38 -2.69
N TYR A 115 7.26 10.94 -2.87
CA TYR A 115 8.41 11.80 -3.16
C TYR A 115 8.57 11.95 -4.67
N ILE A 116 7.60 12.63 -5.28
CA ILE A 116 7.52 12.91 -6.71
C ILE A 116 7.07 14.35 -6.95
N THR A 117 7.41 14.87 -8.12
CA THR A 117 7.02 16.23 -8.52
C THR A 117 6.16 16.18 -9.78
N PRO A 118 4.90 16.62 -9.74
CA PRO A 118 4.11 17.03 -8.56
C PRO A 118 3.68 15.83 -7.70
N PRO A 119 3.46 16.01 -6.38
CA PRO A 119 3.16 14.91 -5.43
C PRO A 119 1.75 14.33 -5.54
N THR A 120 1.02 14.61 -6.63
CA THR A 120 -0.38 14.25 -6.82
C THR A 120 -0.57 12.82 -7.29
N GLY A 121 0.31 12.30 -8.14
CA GLY A 121 0.13 10.98 -8.70
C GLY A 121 1.16 10.59 -9.76
N MET A 122 0.99 9.37 -10.27
CA MET A 122 1.88 8.75 -11.26
C MET A 122 1.06 8.15 -12.39
N LEU A 123 1.54 8.30 -13.63
CA LEU A 123 0.97 7.63 -14.80
C LEU A 123 1.85 6.44 -15.23
N PHE A 124 1.25 5.27 -15.36
CA PHE A 124 1.84 4.12 -16.07
C PHE A 124 1.46 4.19 -17.54
N ASN A 125 2.44 4.37 -18.41
CA ASN A 125 2.24 4.48 -19.85
C ASN A 125 2.02 3.10 -20.47
N TYR A 126 1.19 3.05 -21.53
CA TYR A 126 0.96 1.84 -22.30
C TYR A 126 2.04 1.59 -23.37
N SER A 127 2.64 2.65 -23.92
CA SER A 127 3.72 2.55 -24.92
C SER A 127 4.59 3.80 -24.96
N PRO A 128 5.92 3.69 -24.76
CA PRO A 128 6.62 2.53 -24.20
C PRO A 128 6.21 2.28 -22.74
N LEU A 129 6.26 1.03 -22.30
CA LEU A 129 5.97 0.67 -20.91
C LEU A 129 6.95 1.37 -19.97
N GLY A 130 6.41 1.97 -18.92
CA GLY A 130 7.17 2.69 -17.92
C GLY A 130 6.30 3.70 -17.20
N ILE A 131 6.95 4.52 -16.37
CA ILE A 131 6.27 5.61 -15.65
C ILE A 131 6.53 6.94 -16.35
N SER A 132 5.46 7.71 -16.59
CA SER A 132 5.57 9.14 -16.85
C SER A 132 5.38 9.88 -15.53
N SER A 133 6.48 10.04 -14.81
CA SER A 133 6.59 11.12 -13.82
C SER A 133 6.77 12.43 -14.59
N ILE A 134 6.13 13.51 -14.15
CA ILE A 134 6.22 14.83 -14.80
C ILE A 134 7.67 15.37 -14.75
N THR A 135 8.54 14.78 -13.93
CA THR A 135 10.00 14.91 -14.01
C THR A 135 10.65 13.74 -14.76
N PRO A 136 11.36 13.99 -15.88
CA PRO A 136 12.11 12.95 -16.58
C PRO A 136 13.27 12.43 -15.72
N ASN A 137 13.43 11.10 -15.68
CA ASN A 137 14.59 10.36 -15.14
C ASN A 137 14.72 10.15 -13.62
N GLN A 138 13.63 10.11 -12.84
CA GLN A 138 13.73 9.76 -11.42
C GLN A 138 12.93 8.52 -11.04
N ASN A 139 13.53 7.70 -10.18
CA ASN A 139 12.81 6.67 -9.43
C ASN A 139 11.85 7.36 -8.46
N VAL A 140 10.71 6.74 -8.22
CA VAL A 140 9.68 7.27 -7.35
C VAL A 140 9.68 6.50 -6.06
N SER A 141 9.91 7.20 -4.94
CA SER A 141 9.78 6.65 -3.60
C SER A 141 8.45 7.11 -3.00
N ILE A 142 7.68 6.17 -2.45
CA ILE A 142 6.39 6.43 -1.81
C ILE A 142 6.48 5.89 -0.39
N CYS A 143 6.18 6.76 0.57
CA CYS A 143 6.22 6.40 1.97
C CYS A 143 4.84 6.35 2.59
N LEU A 144 4.58 5.28 3.34
CA LEU A 144 3.40 5.14 4.17
C LEU A 144 3.84 5.29 5.63
N SER A 145 3.07 6.06 6.38
CA SER A 145 3.27 6.24 7.83
C SER A 145 1.92 6.21 8.54
N GLU A 146 1.92 5.82 9.80
CA GLU A 146 0.73 5.87 10.65
C GLU A 146 0.97 6.86 11.79
N ASN A 147 -0.03 7.70 12.09
CA ASN A 147 0.11 8.82 13.04
C ASN A 147 0.59 8.40 14.44
N ASN A 148 0.31 7.16 14.86
CA ASN A 148 0.66 6.64 16.19
C ASN A 148 1.99 5.85 16.22
N LEU A 149 2.65 5.68 15.07
CA LEU A 149 3.93 4.98 14.93
C LEU A 149 5.02 5.98 14.53
N ALA A 150 5.65 6.61 15.52
CA ALA A 150 6.78 7.50 15.27
C ALA A 150 7.94 6.74 14.60
N ASN A 151 8.55 7.38 13.59
CA ASN A 151 9.73 6.89 12.86
C ASN A 151 9.59 5.45 12.35
N THR A 152 8.40 5.06 11.91
CA THR A 152 8.15 3.76 11.28
C THR A 152 7.44 4.01 9.97
N PHE A 153 8.08 3.63 8.87
CA PHE A 153 7.59 3.86 7.52
C PHE A 153 7.57 2.57 6.74
N TYR A 154 6.66 2.46 5.78
CA TYR A 154 6.73 1.44 4.74
C TYR A 154 7.09 2.13 3.43
N GLU A 155 8.22 1.76 2.85
CA GLU A 155 8.76 2.40 1.65
C GLU A 155 8.52 1.54 0.40
N ILE A 156 8.00 2.18 -0.64
CA ILE A 156 7.80 1.59 -1.95
C ILE A 156 8.61 2.39 -2.97
N ASN A 157 9.47 1.71 -3.71
CA ASN A 157 10.30 2.28 -4.75
C ASN A 157 9.83 1.77 -6.12
N VAL A 158 9.50 2.69 -7.00
CA VAL A 158 9.10 2.43 -8.39
C VAL A 158 10.19 2.96 -9.31
N SER A 159 10.84 2.06 -10.04
CA SER A 159 11.84 2.45 -11.04
C SER A 159 11.17 3.05 -12.27
N ARG A 160 11.96 3.78 -13.07
CA ARG A 160 11.51 4.32 -14.36
C ARG A 160 10.91 3.25 -15.29
N ASP A 161 11.49 2.07 -15.27
CA ASP A 161 11.07 0.94 -16.11
C ASP A 161 9.79 0.25 -15.58
N GLY A 162 9.18 0.80 -14.52
CA GLY A 162 7.98 0.25 -13.90
C GLY A 162 8.26 -0.95 -12.99
N ILE A 163 9.51 -1.16 -12.56
CA ILE A 163 9.83 -2.17 -11.55
C ILE A 163 9.40 -1.61 -10.20
N ILE A 164 8.49 -2.32 -9.53
CA ILE A 164 7.97 -1.94 -8.23
C ILE A 164 8.66 -2.81 -7.19
N SER A 165 9.28 -2.18 -6.22
CA SER A 165 9.93 -2.81 -5.08
C SER A 165 9.38 -2.21 -3.79
N GLY A 166 9.23 -3.03 -2.76
CA GLY A 166 8.82 -2.59 -1.43
C GLY A 166 9.77 -3.18 -0.42
N SER A 167 10.21 -2.38 0.55
CA SER A 167 11.02 -2.86 1.66
C SER A 167 10.13 -3.21 2.86
N ASP A 168 10.74 -3.89 3.84
CA ASP A 168 10.17 -3.94 5.19
C ASP A 168 10.15 -2.54 5.82
N LEU A 169 9.62 -2.47 7.05
CA LEU A 169 9.53 -1.22 7.79
C LEU A 169 10.90 -0.53 7.94
N SER A 170 10.98 0.73 7.56
CA SER A 170 12.17 1.58 7.68
C SER A 170 11.99 2.65 8.76
N SER A 171 13.11 3.17 9.27
CA SER A 171 13.12 4.26 10.26
C SER A 171 13.14 5.66 9.64
N SER A 172 13.30 5.75 8.32
CA SER A 172 13.41 7.00 7.58
C SER A 172 12.80 6.88 6.20
N CYS A 173 12.31 8.00 5.70
CA CYS A 173 11.94 8.19 4.30
C CYS A 173 12.90 9.19 3.64
N PRO A 174 13.09 9.09 2.32
CA PRO A 174 13.91 10.02 1.55
C PRO A 174 13.44 11.47 1.65
#